data_AF-A0A1G1H3V3-F1
#
_entry.id   AF-A0A1G1H3V3-F1
#
_cell.length_a   1.000
_cell.length_b   1.000
_cell.length_c   1.000
_cell.angle_alpha   90.00
_cell.angle_beta   90.00
_cell.angle_gamma   90.00
#
_symmetry.space_group_name_H-M   'P 1'
#
loop_
_entity.id
_entity.type
_entity.pdbx_description
1 polymer ?
#
loop_
_entity_poly.entity_id
_entity_poly.type
_entity_poly.pdbx_seq_one_letter_code
_entity_poly.pdbx_strand_id
1 'polypeptide(L)'
;MKTNAAEKLTEIRCPSCDSDAVYRYGKAWTGRQRYLCLMCARQFTFGEKIELLNKPHCPMCGKPMHLYMKADETSRFRCSAYPKCRTFSKFKLKEVK
;
A
#
# COMPACT_ATOMS: atom_id res chain seq x y z
N MET A 1 -9.47 -36.77 24.49
CA MET A 1 -9.44 -35.35 24.92
C MET A 1 -9.68 -34.49 23.70
N LYS A 2 -10.53 -33.48 23.84
CA LYS A 2 -11.28 -32.80 22.77
C LYS A 2 -10.35 -32.09 21.77
N THR A 3 -10.50 -32.42 20.49
CA THR A 3 -9.97 -31.66 19.35
C THR A 3 -10.78 -30.37 19.23
N ASN A 4 -10.22 -29.24 19.68
CA ASN A 4 -10.83 -27.94 19.48
C ASN A 4 -10.52 -27.43 18.06
N ALA A 5 -11.58 -27.33 17.26
CA ALA A 5 -11.62 -26.55 16.05
C ALA A 5 -11.72 -25.06 16.43
N ALA A 6 -10.68 -24.28 16.09
CA ALA A 6 -10.51 -22.81 16.10
C ALA A 6 -9.13 -22.51 16.69
N GLU A 7 -8.14 -21.93 16.03
CA GLU A 7 -8.13 -20.93 14.96
C GLU A 7 -7.15 -21.34 13.86
N LYS A 8 -7.54 -21.11 12.61
CA LYS A 8 -6.61 -21.12 11.47
C LYS A 8 -5.75 -19.85 11.58
N LEU A 9 -4.79 -19.85 12.51
CA LEU A 9 -3.74 -18.83 12.57
C LEU A 9 -2.93 -18.97 11.30
N THR A 10 -3.26 -18.15 10.30
CA THR A 10 -2.37 -17.97 9.15
C THR A 10 -1.05 -17.49 9.73
N GLU A 11 -0.02 -18.33 9.72
CA GLU A 11 1.33 -17.95 10.13
C GLU A 11 1.74 -16.74 9.31
N ILE A 12 1.79 -15.59 9.95
CA ILE A 12 2.14 -14.34 9.30
C ILE A 12 3.63 -14.35 9.06
N ARG A 13 4.01 -14.46 7.79
CA ARG A 13 5.42 -14.45 7.36
C ARG A 13 5.77 -13.20 6.58
N CYS A 14 7.03 -12.79 6.65
CA CYS A 14 7.53 -11.67 5.90
C CYS A 14 7.56 -11.99 4.40
N PRO A 15 6.87 -11.22 3.53
CA PRO A 15 6.84 -11.49 2.09
C PRO A 15 8.17 -11.22 1.37
N SER A 16 9.21 -10.75 2.09
CA SER A 16 10.51 -10.42 1.51
C SER A 16 11.63 -11.37 1.93
N CYS A 17 11.56 -11.99 3.12
CA CYS A 17 12.59 -12.88 3.64
C CYS A 17 12.02 -14.16 4.27
N ASP A 18 10.71 -14.39 4.18
CA ASP A 18 9.95 -15.53 4.72
C ASP A 18 10.03 -15.78 6.24
N SER A 19 10.70 -14.92 7.01
CA SER A 19 10.72 -15.06 8.47
C SER A 19 9.35 -14.87 9.10
N ASP A 20 9.06 -15.70 10.09
CA ASP A 20 7.91 -15.68 11.01
C ASP A 20 8.08 -14.70 12.18
N ALA A 21 9.29 -14.17 12.40
CA ALA A 21 9.58 -13.15 13.41
C ALA A 21 8.97 -11.80 13.01
N VAL A 22 7.67 -11.65 13.29
CA VAL A 22 6.85 -10.51 12.85
C VAL A 22 6.14 -9.85 14.04
N TYR A 23 6.31 -8.54 14.17
CA TYR A 23 5.65 -7.70 15.17
C TYR A 23 4.41 -7.00 14.61
N ARG A 24 3.33 -6.92 15.40
CA ARG A 24 2.10 -6.17 15.07
C ARG A 24 2.30 -4.67 15.26
N TYR A 25 2.86 -4.02 14.24
CA TYR A 25 3.29 -2.62 14.30
C TYR A 25 2.18 -1.58 14.52
N GLY A 26 0.94 -1.89 14.09
CA GLY A 26 -0.22 -0.99 14.26
C GLY A 26 -1.21 -1.11 13.11
N LYS A 27 -2.09 -0.13 12.91
CA LYS A 27 -3.04 -0.11 11.77
C LYS A 27 -2.72 1.04 10.81
N ALA A 28 -2.96 0.82 9.53
CA ALA A 28 -3.03 1.89 8.54
C ALA A 28 -4.27 2.76 8.77
N TRP A 29 -4.31 3.95 8.16
CA TRP A 29 -5.49 4.82 8.21
C TRP A 29 -6.75 4.13 7.67
N THR A 30 -6.59 3.16 6.75
CA THR A 30 -7.68 2.31 6.23
C THR A 30 -8.12 1.20 7.20
N GLY A 31 -7.60 1.17 8.43
CA GLY A 31 -7.86 0.14 9.44
C GLY A 31 -7.09 -1.18 9.24
N ARG A 32 -6.38 -1.36 8.13
CA ARG A 32 -5.63 -2.59 7.82
C ARG A 32 -4.44 -2.77 8.77
N GLN A 33 -4.24 -3.99 9.29
CA GLN A 33 -3.14 -4.31 10.18
C GLN A 33 -1.79 -4.20 9.43
N ARG A 34 -0.86 -3.44 10.02
CA ARG A 34 0.55 -3.35 9.65
C ARG A 34 1.38 -4.30 10.50
N TYR A 35 2.38 -4.87 9.87
CA TYR A 35 3.34 -5.80 10.43
C TYR A 35 4.75 -5.29 10.16
N LEU A 36 5.67 -5.55 11.09
CA LEU A 36 7.10 -5.26 10.96
C LEU A 36 7.86 -6.59 11.10
N CYS A 37 8.62 -6.97 10.08
CA CYS A 37 9.54 -8.09 10.21
C CYS A 37 10.75 -7.69 11.05
N LEU A 38 11.06 -8.47 12.08
CA LEU A 38 12.20 -8.21 12.97
C LEU A 38 13.55 -8.63 12.36
N MET A 39 13.53 -9.49 11.33
CA MET A 39 14.75 -9.94 10.65
C MET A 39 15.26 -8.98 9.58
N CYS A 40 14.35 -8.35 8.82
CA CYS A 40 14.73 -7.47 7.71
C CYS A 40 14.19 -6.03 7.85
N ALA A 41 13.56 -5.70 8.98
CA ALA A 41 12.92 -4.40 9.26
C ALA A 41 11.83 -3.99 8.24
N ARG A 42 11.36 -4.91 7.38
CA ARG A 42 10.33 -4.59 6.39
C ARG A 42 8.97 -4.43 7.05
N GLN A 43 8.29 -3.32 6.77
CA GLN A 43 6.89 -3.13 7.07
C GLN A 43 6.01 -3.63 5.92
N PHE A 44 4.92 -4.33 6.24
CA PHE A 44 3.96 -4.84 5.25
C PHE A 44 2.54 -4.91 5.82
N THR A 45 1.58 -5.05 4.94
CA THR A 45 0.15 -5.25 5.24
C THR A 45 -0.37 -6.37 4.36
N PHE A 46 -1.21 -7.25 4.88
CA PHE A 46 -1.96 -8.19 4.05
C PHE A 46 -3.27 -7.56 3.57
N GLY A 47 -3.73 -8.02 2.41
CA GLY A 47 -4.96 -7.56 1.78
C GLY A 47 -4.73 -7.14 0.33
N GLU A 48 -5.80 -7.19 -0.44
CA GLU A 48 -5.74 -6.89 -1.87
C GLU A 48 -5.36 -5.44 -2.11
N LYS A 49 -4.44 -5.25 -3.05
CA LYS A 49 -4.06 -3.94 -3.55
C LYS A 49 -5.14 -3.48 -4.53
N ILE A 50 -5.86 -2.43 -4.15
CA ILE A 50 -6.81 -1.80 -5.07
C ILE A 50 -6.01 -1.12 -6.19
N GLU A 51 -6.05 -1.71 -7.37
CA GLU A 51 -5.52 -1.11 -8.59
C GLU A 51 -6.45 0.04 -9.01
N LEU A 52 -5.94 1.28 -9.00
CA LEU A 52 -6.64 2.40 -9.62
C LEU A 52 -6.68 2.17 -11.13
N LEU A 53 -7.88 1.92 -11.68
CA LEU A 53 -8.10 1.89 -13.12
C LEU A 53 -7.88 3.31 -13.69
N ASN A 54 -7.29 3.42 -14.88
CA ASN A 54 -7.02 4.70 -15.57
C ASN A 54 -6.08 5.66 -14.81
N LYS A 55 -4.93 5.16 -14.35
CA LYS A 55 -3.86 6.00 -13.80
C LYS A 55 -3.41 7.04 -14.84
N PRO A 56 -3.25 8.32 -14.47
CA PRO A 56 -2.77 9.33 -15.41
C PRO A 56 -1.31 9.05 -15.82
N HIS A 57 -0.96 9.47 -17.03
CA HIS A 57 0.40 9.46 -17.51
C HIS A 57 1.14 10.76 -17.14
N CYS A 58 2.44 10.64 -16.88
CA CYS A 58 3.29 11.77 -16.52
C CYS A 58 3.46 12.69 -17.72
N PRO A 59 3.18 14.01 -17.60
CA PRO A 59 3.31 14.93 -18.71
C PRO A 59 4.76 15.14 -19.18
N MET A 60 5.75 14.80 -18.35
CA MET A 60 7.17 14.99 -18.67
C MET A 60 7.84 13.79 -19.33
N CYS A 61 7.39 12.56 -19.04
CA CYS A 61 8.06 11.35 -19.54
C CYS A 61 7.10 10.26 -20.05
N GLY A 62 5.79 10.52 -20.07
CA GLY A 62 4.77 9.58 -20.53
C GLY A 62 4.54 8.36 -19.63
N LYS A 63 5.38 8.10 -18.64
CA LYS A 63 5.23 6.94 -17.74
C LYS A 63 3.98 7.06 -16.85
N PRO A 64 3.35 5.94 -16.44
CA PRO A 64 2.20 5.99 -15.55
C PRO A 64 2.54 6.65 -14.21
N MET A 65 1.54 7.22 -13.56
CA MET A 65 1.68 7.85 -12.25
C MET A 65 0.93 7.07 -11.17
N HIS A 66 1.43 7.14 -9.94
CA HIS A 66 0.80 6.54 -8.77
C HIS A 66 0.20 7.61 -7.87
N LEU A 67 -0.97 7.32 -7.30
CA LEU A 67 -1.52 8.16 -6.24
C LEU A 67 -0.53 8.23 -5.07
N TYR A 68 -0.08 9.44 -4.78
CA TYR A 68 0.89 9.72 -3.72
C TYR A 68 0.19 10.19 -2.44
N MET A 69 -0.79 11.07 -2.58
CA MET A 69 -1.52 11.63 -1.45
C MET A 69 -2.94 12.00 -1.87
N LYS A 70 -3.92 11.68 -1.03
CA LYS A 70 -5.28 12.22 -1.12
C LYS A 70 -5.40 13.33 -0.08
N ALA A 71 -5.79 14.52 -0.52
CA ALA A 71 -6.30 15.59 0.32
C ALA A 71 -7.78 15.79 -0.04
N ASP A 72 -8.55 16.45 0.81
CA ASP A 72 -10.02 16.50 0.74
C ASP A 72 -10.53 16.85 -0.68
N GLU A 73 -9.99 17.90 -1.29
CA GLU A 73 -10.40 18.33 -2.64
C GLU A 73 -9.47 17.86 -3.76
N THR A 74 -8.26 17.38 -3.44
CA THR A 74 -7.22 17.12 -4.43
C THR A 74 -6.46 15.82 -4.21
N SER A 75 -6.29 15.07 -5.29
CA SER A 75 -5.39 13.92 -5.33
C SER A 75 -4.09 14.30 -6.01
N ARG A 76 -2.96 14.04 -5.35
CA ARG A 76 -1.62 14.21 -5.92
C ARG A 76 -1.11 12.87 -6.44
N PHE A 77 -0.65 12.87 -7.68
CA PHE A 77 -0.04 11.73 -8.34
C PHE A 77 1.46 11.99 -8.54
N ARG A 78 2.29 10.97 -8.32
CA ARG A 78 3.75 11.00 -8.51
C ARG A 78 4.13 10.07 -9.65
N CYS A 79 5.09 10.49 -10.49
CA CYS A 79 5.61 9.63 -11.56
C CYS A 79 6.15 8.29 -11.01
N SER A 80 5.87 7.19 -11.72
CA SER A 80 6.40 5.85 -11.42
C SER A 80 7.92 5.75 -11.52
N ALA A 81 8.57 6.60 -12.33
CA ALA A 81 10.02 6.61 -12.47
C ALA A 81 10.74 7.50 -11.44
N TYR A 82 10.06 7.93 -10.38
CA TYR A 82 10.73 8.59 -9.26
C TYR A 82 11.81 7.67 -8.65
N PRO A 83 13.01 8.16 -8.33
CA PRO A 83 13.44 9.56 -8.28
C PRO A 83 14.03 10.12 -9.58
N LYS A 84 14.16 9.31 -10.64
CA LYS A 84 14.70 9.74 -11.95
C LYS A 84 13.81 10.79 -12.62
N CYS A 85 12.48 10.62 -12.55
CA CYS A 85 11.51 11.63 -12.92
C CYS A 85 10.77 12.13 -11.67
N ARG A 86 10.97 13.41 -11.33
CA ARG A 86 10.45 14.03 -10.09
C ARG A 86 9.10 14.74 -10.26
N THR A 87 8.41 14.52 -11.38
CA THR A 87 7.15 15.18 -11.71
C THR A 87 5.99 14.70 -10.86
N PHE A 88 5.15 15.65 -10.44
CA PHE A 88 3.88 15.42 -9.74
C PHE A 88 2.74 16.11 -10.50
N SER A 89 1.55 15.52 -10.45
CA SER A 89 0.32 16.07 -11.04
C SER A 89 -0.78 16.12 -9.98
N LYS A 90 -1.53 17.22 -9.94
CA LYS A 90 -2.65 17.41 -9.00
C LYS A 90 -3.95 17.34 -9.78
N PHE A 91 -4.90 16.55 -9.31
CA PHE A 91 -6.24 16.43 -9.88
C PHE A 91 -7.25 16.80 -8.81
N LYS A 92 -8.23 17.65 -9.14
CA LYS A 92 -9.39 17.93 -8.27
C LYS A 92 -10.38 16.77 -8.42
N LEU A 93 -10.92 16.28 -7.31
CA LEU A 93 -12.08 15.38 -7.38
C LEU A 93 -13.24 16.23 -7.90
N LYS A 94 -13.73 15.96 -9.12
CA LYS A 94 -15.01 16.53 -9.55
C LYS A 94 -16.10 15.79 -8.78
N GLU A 95 -16.98 16.53 -8.11
CA GLU A 95 -18.22 15.96 -7.57
C GLU A 95 -18.94 15.28 -8.73
N VAL A 96 -19.18 13.97 -8.59
CA VAL A 96 -20.17 13.29 -9.42
C VAL A 96 -21.51 13.76 -8.85
N LYS A 97 -22.11 14.76 -9.49
CA LYS A 97 -23.51 15.12 -9.25
C LYS A 97 -24.45 14.04 -9.78
#